data_AF-A0A7X8FFM7-F1
#
_entry.id   AF-A0A7X8FFM7-F1
#
_cell.length_a   1.000
_cell.length_b   1.000
_cell.length_c   1.000
_cell.angle_alpha   90.00
_cell.angle_beta   90.00
_cell.angle_gamma   90.00
#
_symmetry.space_group_name_H-M   'P 1'
#
loop_
_entity.id
_entity.type
_entity.pdbx_description
1 polymer ?
#
loop_
_entity_poly.entity_id
_entity_poly.type
_entity_poly.pdbx_seq_one_letter_code
_entity_poly.pdbx_strand_id
1 'polypeptide(L)'
;MIVGKIEKGELVWSTEVLIAKHGYLWVNLIGDGIYDGLAFDLVVEYTDREIPFASELPDQWPSKYDVPLDKTWIIKFNAPVKTDGLDLSELIVVTDAQGEKVPVEILVVDDNATVRVNPPVEGYQPGQVYNLEIKDQMSSNVGVFLKKPSQMQFITAGDYERSKEDIIARWRELKPTFEGYPYIEEPRVAAPYSPGKLKPEYIQDGINALNFFRYLAGVSDDIVVDENLSQKAQYGAVLNTANDEVDHTPPKPEDMDEDFYQKGYEGTSTSNIATAGFCDTVDVDYSTLAGYCNSPIMAIEMCIADNDTPNHTRLGHRASLLDPKNKKAGLGFAYKECKTEEVNWIHGYILVPVEADQHENTNNDYTLWPNKGYFPIECIKNDIPWSIRLNQETVCYEKRSDIKINLTRLSDNRTWPFDWLDPQRSSENGKYMTTWMQTIIFRPDGIEQYNDNDIFEVHVTGLRAYNVPGDPESGTYDTELKYRIHFFSIPEIAEYYR
;
A
#
# COMPACT_ATOMS: atom_id res chain seq x y z
N MET A 1 -42.38 26.09 23.57
CA MET A 1 -41.94 27.51 23.47
C MET A 1 -42.72 28.29 24.52
N ILE A 2 -42.09 29.17 25.29
CA ILE A 2 -42.78 30.07 26.23
C ILE A 2 -42.88 31.43 25.56
N VAL A 3 -44.10 31.95 25.44
CA VAL A 3 -44.35 33.31 24.92
C VAL A 3 -44.95 34.14 26.05
N GLY A 4 -44.28 35.22 26.41
CA GLY A 4 -44.83 36.25 27.29
C GLY A 4 -45.36 37.40 26.45
N LYS A 5 -46.62 37.80 26.66
CA LYS A 5 -47.21 38.98 26.01
C LYS A 5 -47.75 39.95 27.07
N ILE A 6 -47.50 41.24 26.86
CA ILE A 6 -48.11 42.32 27.63
C ILE A 6 -48.71 43.30 26.63
N GLU A 7 -49.93 43.77 26.85
CA GLU A 7 -50.54 44.81 26.00
C GLU A 7 -50.73 46.13 26.76
N LYS A 8 -50.12 47.21 26.19
CA LYS A 8 -50.07 48.61 26.67
C LYS A 8 -49.21 48.92 27.92
N GLY A 9 -48.11 48.21 28.12
CA GLY A 9 -47.15 48.40 29.24
C GLY A 9 -45.99 47.40 29.16
N GLU A 10 -45.43 47.28 27.96
CA GLU A 10 -44.92 46.04 27.37
C GLU A 10 -43.59 45.47 27.91
N LEU A 11 -43.56 44.14 28.08
CA LEU A 11 -42.44 43.31 27.61
C LEU A 11 -43.03 42.10 26.89
N VAL A 12 -42.66 41.93 25.63
CA VAL A 12 -42.95 40.74 24.82
C VAL A 12 -41.64 40.02 24.57
N TRP A 13 -41.55 38.77 25.02
CA TRP A 13 -40.40 37.90 24.77
C TRP A 13 -40.88 36.49 24.49
N SER A 14 -40.11 35.76 23.69
CA SER A 14 -40.26 34.32 23.55
C SER A 14 -38.93 33.64 23.84
N THR A 15 -38.98 32.51 24.54
CA THR A 15 -37.82 31.65 24.74
C THR A 15 -38.21 30.19 24.58
N GLU A 16 -37.29 29.39 24.08
CA GLU A 16 -37.42 27.95 24.12
C GLU A 16 -36.81 27.44 25.43
N VAL A 17 -37.56 26.61 26.15
CA VAL A 17 -37.10 25.95 27.38
C VAL A 17 -37.38 24.47 27.23
N LEU A 18 -36.34 23.65 27.47
CA LEU A 18 -36.42 22.20 27.49
C LEU A 18 -36.74 21.76 28.93
N ILE A 19 -37.83 21.02 29.12
CA ILE A 19 -38.25 20.51 30.44
C ILE A 19 -38.32 18.98 30.34
N ALA A 20 -37.62 18.29 31.24
CA ALA A 20 -37.71 16.83 31.35
C ALA A 20 -39.13 16.39 31.76
N LYS A 21 -39.52 15.14 31.44
CA LYS A 21 -40.88 14.58 31.59
C LYS A 21 -41.55 14.75 32.97
N HIS A 22 -40.79 15.10 34.02
CA HIS A 22 -41.27 15.38 35.38
C HIS A 22 -40.67 16.66 36.01
N GLY A 23 -40.23 17.62 35.19
CA GLY A 23 -39.66 18.89 35.66
C GLY A 23 -40.72 19.93 35.99
N TYR A 24 -40.45 20.76 37.00
CA TYR A 24 -41.23 21.97 37.29
C TYR A 24 -40.56 23.18 36.66
N LEU A 25 -41.31 23.97 35.90
CA LEU A 25 -40.86 25.26 35.40
C LEU A 25 -41.31 26.35 36.37
N TRP A 26 -40.35 27.04 36.97
CA TRP A 26 -40.62 28.23 37.78
C TRP A 26 -40.41 29.48 36.93
N VAL A 27 -41.48 30.23 36.68
CA VAL A 27 -41.41 31.54 36.01
C VAL A 27 -41.60 32.61 37.09
N ASN A 28 -40.52 33.33 37.42
CA ASN A 28 -40.57 34.47 38.33
C ASN A 28 -40.68 35.76 37.52
N LEU A 29 -41.75 36.51 37.75
CA LEU A 29 -41.90 37.87 37.24
C LEU A 29 -41.29 38.83 38.26
N ILE A 30 -40.20 39.49 37.89
CA ILE A 30 -39.56 40.53 38.72
C ILE A 30 -39.87 41.88 38.06
N GLY A 31 -40.58 42.75 38.77
CA GLY A 31 -40.89 44.11 38.33
C GLY A 31 -41.02 45.07 39.50
N ASP A 32 -40.51 46.28 39.34
CA ASP A 32 -40.60 47.35 40.34
C ASP A 32 -41.87 48.18 40.07
N GLY A 33 -42.99 47.88 40.74
CA GLY A 33 -44.23 48.68 40.62
C GLY A 33 -45.49 48.09 41.28
N ILE A 34 -46.48 48.95 41.56
CA ILE A 34 -47.82 48.55 42.03
C ILE A 34 -48.67 48.19 40.79
N TYR A 35 -48.98 46.91 40.65
CA TYR A 35 -49.71 46.37 39.50
C TYR A 35 -51.14 46.00 39.89
N ASP A 36 -52.00 47.00 40.12
CA ASP A 36 -53.43 46.75 40.31
C ASP A 36 -54.10 46.56 38.94
N GLY A 37 -54.59 45.35 38.67
CA GLY A 37 -55.41 45.04 37.49
C GLY A 37 -54.68 44.53 36.23
N LEU A 38 -53.42 44.12 36.32
CA LEU A 38 -52.73 43.48 35.19
C LEU A 38 -53.13 42.01 35.04
N ALA A 39 -53.80 41.69 33.94
CA ALA A 39 -53.95 40.32 33.45
C ALA A 39 -52.76 40.00 32.54
N PHE A 40 -52.13 38.84 32.73
CA PHE A 40 -51.13 38.31 31.83
C PHE A 40 -51.61 36.96 31.30
N ASP A 41 -51.40 36.73 30.01
CA ASP A 41 -51.61 35.43 29.39
C ASP A 41 -50.25 34.75 29.24
N LEU A 42 -50.06 33.65 29.98
CA LEU A 42 -48.96 32.73 29.72
C LEU A 42 -49.46 31.68 28.74
N VAL A 43 -49.07 31.81 27.47
CA VAL A 43 -49.34 30.78 26.47
C VAL A 43 -48.15 29.83 26.46
N VAL A 44 -48.38 28.61 26.98
CA VAL A 44 -47.44 27.51 26.87
C VAL A 44 -47.83 26.68 25.65
N GLU A 45 -47.17 26.92 24.52
CA GLU A 45 -47.27 26.02 23.39
C GLU A 45 -46.28 24.87 23.59
N TYR A 46 -46.85 23.72 23.94
CA TYR A 46 -46.13 22.46 23.97
C TYR A 46 -46.19 21.85 22.57
N THR A 47 -45.05 21.80 21.91
CA THR A 47 -44.84 20.90 20.78
C THR A 47 -44.17 19.65 21.33
N ASP A 48 -44.73 18.47 21.09
CA ASP A 48 -44.01 17.19 21.22
C ASP A 48 -42.84 17.17 20.23
N ARG A 49 -41.77 17.91 20.54
CA ARG A 49 -40.50 17.77 19.86
C ARG A 49 -39.75 16.70 20.65
N GLU A 50 -40.03 15.44 20.34
CA GLU A 50 -39.13 14.36 20.72
C GLU A 50 -37.80 14.63 20.05
N ILE A 51 -36.80 15.09 20.82
CA ILE A 51 -35.40 14.99 20.38
C ILE A 51 -35.08 13.50 20.49
N PRO A 52 -34.87 12.78 19.38
CA PRO A 52 -34.59 11.37 19.44
C PRO A 52 -33.31 11.15 20.24
N PHE A 53 -33.33 10.17 21.12
CA PHE A 53 -32.12 9.73 21.78
C PHE A 53 -31.10 9.31 20.72
N ALA A 54 -29.88 9.83 20.84
CA ALA A 54 -28.78 9.62 19.92
C ALA A 54 -29.08 10.01 18.46
N SER A 55 -29.91 11.04 18.24
CA SER A 55 -30.28 11.53 16.89
C SER A 55 -29.10 11.90 15.99
N GLU A 56 -27.92 12.07 16.56
CA GLU A 56 -26.67 12.42 15.87
C GLU A 56 -25.83 11.19 15.49
N LEU A 57 -26.17 9.98 15.97
CA LEU A 57 -25.48 8.76 15.55
C LEU A 57 -25.96 8.35 14.15
N PRO A 58 -25.06 8.19 13.16
CA PRO A 58 -25.41 7.60 11.88
C PRO A 58 -25.71 6.11 12.02
N ASP A 59 -26.61 5.59 11.18
CA ASP A 59 -26.89 4.14 11.09
C ASP A 59 -25.60 3.34 10.78
N GLN A 60 -24.75 3.89 9.91
CA GLN A 60 -23.47 3.30 9.49
C GLN A 60 -22.37 4.38 9.54
N TRP A 61 -21.33 4.11 10.31
CA TRP A 61 -20.11 4.91 10.30
C TRP A 61 -19.18 4.48 9.16
N PRO A 62 -18.36 5.40 8.61
CA PRO A 62 -17.26 5.04 7.74
C PRO A 62 -16.30 4.07 8.44
N SER A 63 -15.82 3.07 7.71
CA SER A 63 -14.86 2.11 8.25
C SER A 63 -13.59 2.81 8.73
N LYS A 64 -12.99 2.26 9.79
CA LYS A 64 -11.69 2.71 10.32
C LYS A 64 -10.61 1.68 10.00
N TYR A 65 -9.43 2.17 9.69
CA TYR A 65 -8.30 1.35 9.29
C TYR A 65 -7.11 1.68 10.17
N ASP A 66 -6.17 0.75 10.27
CA ASP A 66 -4.93 0.94 11.03
C ASP A 66 -5.19 1.28 12.50
N VAL A 67 -6.19 0.61 13.08
CA VAL A 67 -6.64 0.90 14.45
C VAL A 67 -5.67 0.28 15.45
N PRO A 68 -5.10 1.06 16.39
CA PRO A 68 -4.23 0.54 17.44
C PRO A 68 -4.86 -0.64 18.19
N LEU A 69 -4.06 -1.62 18.58
CA LEU A 69 -4.54 -2.84 19.25
C LEU A 69 -5.14 -2.54 20.63
N ASP A 70 -4.75 -1.42 21.24
CA ASP A 70 -5.24 -0.89 22.52
C ASP A 70 -6.32 0.20 22.35
N LYS A 71 -6.92 0.32 21.15
CA LYS A 71 -7.87 1.38 20.86
C LYS A 71 -9.07 1.34 21.80
N THR A 72 -9.25 2.44 22.54
CA THR A 72 -10.50 2.75 23.23
C THR A 72 -11.41 3.59 22.34
N TRP A 73 -12.67 3.17 22.18
CA TRP A 73 -13.69 3.98 21.49
C TRP A 73 -14.46 4.84 22.49
N ILE A 74 -14.79 6.05 22.08
CA ILE A 74 -15.58 7.01 22.86
C ILE A 74 -16.86 7.29 22.10
N ILE A 75 -17.99 6.86 22.65
CA ILE A 75 -19.32 7.08 22.10
C ILE A 75 -19.99 8.17 22.94
N LYS A 76 -20.36 9.28 22.30
CA LYS A 76 -21.05 10.39 22.95
C LYS A 76 -22.51 10.42 22.52
N PHE A 77 -23.41 10.34 23.48
CA PHE A 77 -24.85 10.46 23.29
C PHE A 77 -25.30 11.90 23.57
N ASN A 78 -26.43 12.30 22.99
CA ASN A 78 -27.03 13.62 23.19
C ASN A 78 -27.86 13.72 24.50
N ALA A 79 -27.99 12.63 25.26
CA ALA A 79 -28.67 12.58 26.54
C ALA A 79 -28.07 11.46 27.41
N PRO A 80 -28.28 11.48 28.74
CA PRO A 80 -27.77 10.43 29.62
C PRO A 80 -28.33 9.04 29.28
N VAL A 81 -27.46 8.03 29.28
CA VAL A 81 -27.78 6.63 28.98
C VAL A 81 -28.41 5.95 30.18
N LYS A 82 -29.32 4.99 29.93
CA LYS A 82 -29.88 4.15 30.99
C LYS A 82 -28.88 3.06 31.37
N THR A 83 -28.49 3.02 32.64
CA THR A 83 -27.55 2.02 33.19
C THR A 83 -28.22 1.02 34.13
N ASP A 84 -29.30 1.42 34.80
CA ASP A 84 -29.90 0.62 35.86
C ASP A 84 -30.57 -0.65 35.32
N GLY A 85 -30.06 -1.80 35.79
CA GLY A 85 -30.59 -3.12 35.45
C GLY A 85 -30.32 -3.57 34.01
N LEU A 86 -29.37 -2.94 33.32
CA LEU A 86 -28.97 -3.28 31.96
C LEU A 86 -27.52 -3.76 31.92
N ASP A 87 -27.27 -4.81 31.14
CA ASP A 87 -25.92 -5.18 30.73
C ASP A 87 -25.56 -4.42 29.44
N LEU A 88 -24.77 -3.36 29.58
CA LEU A 88 -24.36 -2.54 28.43
C LEU A 88 -23.50 -3.33 27.44
N SER A 89 -22.84 -4.41 27.86
CA SER A 89 -22.07 -5.27 26.96
C SER A 89 -22.94 -6.07 26.00
N GLU A 90 -24.26 -6.15 26.24
CA GLU A 90 -25.23 -6.74 25.31
C GLU A 90 -25.80 -5.74 24.31
N LEU A 91 -25.65 -4.44 24.58
CA LEU A 91 -26.19 -3.35 23.78
C LEU A 91 -25.12 -2.64 22.95
N ILE A 92 -23.88 -2.62 23.42
CA ILE A 92 -22.71 -2.13 22.70
C ILE A 92 -21.76 -3.32 22.54
N VAL A 93 -21.71 -3.85 21.33
CA VAL A 93 -21.07 -5.13 21.03
C VAL A 93 -19.93 -4.91 20.05
N VAL A 94 -18.78 -5.53 20.32
CA VAL A 94 -17.73 -5.70 19.32
C VAL A 94 -17.73 -7.15 18.88
N THR A 95 -17.77 -7.41 17.58
CA THR A 95 -17.64 -8.76 17.00
C THR A 95 -16.43 -8.84 16.07
N ASP A 96 -15.86 -10.03 15.93
CA ASP A 96 -14.86 -10.31 14.90
C ASP A 96 -15.48 -10.52 13.51
N ALA A 97 -14.67 -10.91 12.54
CA ALA A 97 -15.09 -11.17 11.16
C ALA A 97 -16.03 -12.38 11.01
N GLN A 98 -16.07 -13.27 12.00
CA GLN A 98 -16.97 -14.42 12.05
C GLN A 98 -18.31 -14.08 12.71
N GLY A 99 -18.42 -12.88 13.29
CA GLY A 99 -19.59 -12.44 14.06
C GLY A 99 -19.55 -12.88 15.53
N GLU A 100 -18.42 -13.44 15.98
CA GLU A 100 -18.27 -13.86 17.37
C GLU A 100 -17.96 -12.66 18.27
N LYS A 101 -18.56 -12.64 19.46
CA LYS A 101 -18.45 -11.52 20.40
C LYS A 101 -17.04 -11.45 21.00
N VAL A 102 -16.44 -10.28 20.91
CA VAL A 102 -15.13 -9.95 21.49
C VAL A 102 -15.32 -9.39 22.89
N PRO A 103 -14.58 -9.87 23.90
CA PRO A 103 -14.75 -9.43 25.29
C PRO A 103 -14.16 -8.03 25.50
N VAL A 104 -15.00 -7.01 25.37
CA VAL A 104 -14.68 -5.60 25.62
C VAL A 104 -15.27 -5.13 26.93
N GLU A 105 -14.61 -4.17 27.60
CA GLU A 105 -15.15 -3.54 28.79
C GLU A 105 -15.89 -2.25 28.41
N ILE A 106 -17.14 -2.12 28.88
CA ILE A 106 -18.01 -0.96 28.62
C ILE A 106 -18.16 -0.14 29.89
N LEU A 107 -17.75 1.12 29.85
CA LEU A 107 -17.82 2.04 31.00
C LEU A 107 -18.58 3.31 30.64
N VAL A 108 -19.58 3.67 31.43
CA VAL A 108 -20.20 5.00 31.38
C VAL A 108 -19.35 5.95 32.21
N VAL A 109 -18.97 7.09 31.64
CA VAL A 109 -18.18 8.10 32.36
C VAL A 109 -19.09 9.12 33.07
N ASP A 110 -18.53 9.95 33.94
CA ASP A 110 -19.25 10.77 34.94
C ASP A 110 -20.36 11.69 34.39
N ASP A 111 -20.35 12.04 33.10
CA ASP A 111 -21.41 12.84 32.47
C ASP A 111 -22.70 12.04 32.22
N ASN A 112 -22.68 10.72 32.45
CA ASN A 112 -23.72 9.75 32.16
C ASN A 112 -24.17 9.70 30.69
N ALA A 113 -23.57 10.46 29.78
CA ALA A 113 -23.94 10.56 28.38
C ALA A 113 -22.81 10.06 27.45
N THR A 114 -21.64 9.77 28.00
CA THR A 114 -20.49 9.26 27.27
C THR A 114 -20.18 7.83 27.72
N VAL A 115 -19.95 6.95 26.75
CA VAL A 115 -19.60 5.55 26.97
C VAL A 115 -18.22 5.27 26.36
N ARG A 116 -17.34 4.64 27.14
CA ARG A 116 -16.06 4.11 26.70
C ARG A 116 -16.20 2.63 26.41
N VAL A 117 -15.70 2.22 25.25
CA VAL A 117 -15.51 0.82 24.88
C VAL A 117 -14.01 0.57 24.92
N ASN A 118 -13.54 -0.01 26.01
CA ASN A 118 -12.14 -0.37 26.17
C ASN A 118 -11.85 -1.64 25.35
N PRO A 119 -10.63 -1.80 24.82
CA PRO A 119 -10.23 -3.00 24.10
C PRO A 119 -10.27 -4.23 25.03
N PRO A 120 -10.19 -5.46 24.48
CA PRO A 120 -9.92 -6.64 25.28
C PRO A 120 -8.66 -6.48 26.12
N VAL A 121 -8.56 -7.20 27.24
CA VAL A 121 -7.40 -7.11 28.15
C VAL A 121 -6.09 -7.44 27.44
N GLU A 122 -6.10 -8.38 26.49
CA GLU A 122 -4.94 -8.74 25.66
C GLU A 122 -4.75 -7.83 24.45
N GLY A 123 -5.63 -6.83 24.27
CA GLY A 123 -5.75 -6.04 23.06
C GLY A 123 -6.56 -6.75 21.97
N TYR A 124 -6.86 -6.02 20.90
CA TYR A 124 -7.37 -6.62 19.68
C TYR A 124 -6.28 -7.42 18.96
N GLN A 125 -6.69 -8.43 18.20
CA GLN A 125 -5.76 -9.22 17.40
C GLN A 125 -5.26 -8.38 16.20
N PRO A 126 -3.97 -8.46 15.85
CA PRO A 126 -3.41 -7.63 14.79
C PRO A 126 -3.99 -7.96 13.41
N GLY A 127 -4.23 -6.90 12.62
CA GLY A 127 -4.64 -7.00 11.22
C GLY A 127 -6.02 -7.63 11.02
N GLN A 128 -6.84 -7.73 12.07
CA GLN A 128 -8.16 -8.35 12.04
C GLN A 128 -9.27 -7.33 11.78
N VAL A 129 -10.37 -7.81 11.23
CA VAL A 129 -11.58 -7.02 10.99
C VAL A 129 -12.51 -7.21 12.18
N TYR A 130 -13.04 -6.11 12.69
CA TYR A 130 -14.02 -6.06 13.77
C TYR A 130 -15.21 -5.18 13.38
N ASN A 131 -16.36 -5.41 14.01
CA ASN A 131 -17.52 -4.54 13.92
C ASN A 131 -17.93 -4.07 15.31
N LEU A 132 -18.01 -2.76 15.52
CA LEU A 132 -18.61 -2.15 16.70
C LEU A 132 -20.08 -1.81 16.38
N GLU A 133 -21.01 -2.37 17.13
CA GLU A 133 -22.45 -2.14 16.99
C GLU A 133 -23.04 -1.58 18.29
N ILE A 134 -23.86 -0.54 18.15
CA ILE A 134 -24.75 0.01 19.17
C ILE A 134 -26.16 -0.39 18.77
N LYS A 135 -26.79 -1.30 19.51
CA LYS A 135 -28.11 -1.84 19.17
C LYS A 135 -29.23 -0.82 19.42
N ASP A 136 -30.35 -0.98 18.73
CA ASP A 136 -31.52 -0.09 18.88
C ASP A 136 -32.20 -0.18 20.25
N GLN A 137 -31.94 -1.22 21.04
CA GLN A 137 -32.44 -1.34 22.41
C GLN A 137 -31.71 -0.42 23.41
N MET A 138 -30.64 0.27 22.98
CA MET A 138 -30.04 1.32 23.79
C MET A 138 -31.04 2.45 24.03
N SER A 139 -31.09 2.96 25.27
CA SER A 139 -32.05 3.99 25.65
C SER A 139 -31.44 5.03 26.59
N SER A 140 -32.03 6.23 26.55
CA SER A 140 -31.78 7.26 27.56
C SER A 140 -32.34 6.86 28.92
N ASN A 141 -31.85 7.49 29.99
CA ASN A 141 -32.34 7.32 31.36
C ASN A 141 -33.84 7.68 31.54
N VAL A 142 -34.44 8.39 30.59
CA VAL A 142 -35.87 8.74 30.55
C VAL A 142 -36.71 7.82 29.64
N GLY A 143 -36.11 6.77 29.06
CA GLY A 143 -36.82 5.71 28.34
C GLY A 143 -37.05 5.96 26.85
N VAL A 144 -36.29 6.86 26.22
CA VAL A 144 -36.29 7.04 24.76
C VAL A 144 -35.20 6.17 24.13
N PHE A 145 -35.57 5.28 23.21
CA PHE A 145 -34.69 4.31 22.55
C PHE A 145 -33.98 4.88 21.31
N LEU A 146 -32.87 4.25 20.89
CA LEU A 146 -32.29 4.48 19.56
C LEU A 146 -33.34 4.09 18.49
N LYS A 147 -33.43 4.87 17.42
CA LYS A 147 -34.37 4.56 16.33
C LYS A 147 -33.94 3.36 15.48
N LYS A 148 -32.63 3.17 15.36
CA LYS A 148 -31.97 2.13 14.56
C LYS A 148 -30.64 1.79 15.20
N PRO A 149 -30.08 0.60 14.95
CA PRO A 149 -28.71 0.32 15.36
C PRO A 149 -27.72 1.25 14.62
N SER A 150 -26.61 1.53 15.27
CA SER A 150 -25.48 2.29 14.71
C SER A 150 -24.26 1.38 14.70
N GLN A 151 -23.59 1.22 13.56
CA GLN A 151 -22.47 0.28 13.45
C GLN A 151 -21.26 0.86 12.72
N MET A 152 -20.09 0.31 13.01
CA MET A 152 -18.81 0.72 12.44
C MET A 152 -17.88 -0.49 12.31
N GLN A 153 -17.44 -0.76 11.08
CA GLN A 153 -16.36 -1.71 10.86
C GLN A 153 -15.01 -1.03 11.15
N PHE A 154 -14.08 -1.76 11.76
CA PHE A 154 -12.71 -1.32 11.87
C PHE A 154 -11.71 -2.46 11.66
N ILE A 155 -10.54 -2.12 11.12
CA ILE A 155 -9.43 -3.05 10.90
C ILE A 155 -8.28 -2.61 11.78
N THR A 156 -7.78 -3.52 12.60
CA THR A 156 -6.65 -3.24 13.49
C THR A 156 -5.35 -3.15 12.71
N ALA A 157 -4.39 -2.40 13.25
CA ALA A 157 -3.01 -2.42 12.79
C ALA A 157 -2.51 -3.87 12.79
N GLY A 158 -1.83 -4.29 11.73
CA GLY A 158 -1.22 -5.61 11.70
C GLY A 158 0.06 -5.67 12.51
N ASP A 159 0.40 -6.87 12.96
CA ASP A 159 1.74 -7.22 13.43
C ASP A 159 2.58 -7.56 12.20
N TYR A 160 2.71 -6.56 11.33
CA TYR A 160 3.49 -6.68 10.12
C TYR A 160 4.97 -6.63 10.50
N GLU A 161 5.80 -7.36 9.76
CA GLU A 161 7.26 -7.34 9.95
C GLU A 161 7.86 -5.93 9.87
N ARG A 162 7.16 -4.97 9.25
CA ARG A 162 7.61 -3.59 9.03
C ARG A 162 6.46 -2.61 9.27
N SER A 163 6.67 -1.59 10.08
CA SER A 163 5.73 -0.47 10.23
C SER A 163 5.85 0.53 9.06
N LYS A 164 4.92 1.50 8.96
CA LYS A 164 5.04 2.61 8.02
C LYS A 164 6.31 3.42 8.28
N GLU A 165 6.62 3.68 9.55
CA GLU A 165 7.81 4.41 9.99
C GLU A 165 9.10 3.67 9.62
N ASP A 166 9.13 2.33 9.72
CA ASP A 166 10.28 1.53 9.30
C ASP A 166 10.53 1.67 7.79
N ILE A 167 9.48 1.59 6.98
CA ILE A 167 9.57 1.74 5.52
C ILE A 167 10.04 3.15 5.15
N ILE A 168 9.48 4.19 5.79
CA ILE A 168 9.89 5.59 5.57
C ILE A 168 11.35 5.80 5.99
N ALA A 169 11.76 5.27 7.15
CA ALA A 169 13.14 5.36 7.62
C ALA A 169 14.09 4.66 6.64
N ARG A 170 13.71 3.48 6.13
CA ARG A 170 14.50 2.73 5.17
C ARG A 170 14.61 3.44 3.82
N TRP A 171 13.52 4.08 3.34
CA TRP A 171 13.58 4.97 2.17
C TRP A 171 14.59 6.10 2.40
N ARG A 172 14.52 6.80 3.53
CA ARG A 172 15.44 7.92 3.81
C ARG A 172 16.91 7.50 3.89
N GLU A 173 17.18 6.28 4.35
CA GLU A 173 18.52 5.71 4.40
C GLU A 173 19.05 5.31 3.03
N LEU A 174 18.21 4.69 2.20
CA LEU A 174 18.60 4.07 0.92
C LEU A 174 18.24 4.91 -0.32
N LYS A 175 17.55 6.03 -0.17
CA LYS A 175 17.20 6.87 -1.32
C LYS A 175 18.49 7.29 -2.04
N PRO A 176 18.52 7.22 -3.38
CA PRO A 176 19.65 7.73 -4.14
C PRO A 176 19.87 9.23 -3.86
N THR A 177 21.13 9.65 -3.90
CA THR A 177 21.58 11.03 -3.62
C THR A 177 22.61 11.55 -4.62
N PHE A 178 23.08 10.69 -5.53
CA PHE A 178 24.07 10.99 -6.54
C PHE A 178 23.50 11.97 -7.55
N GLU A 179 24.27 13.03 -7.79
CA GLU A 179 23.98 14.04 -8.80
C GLU A 179 25.18 14.22 -9.74
N GLY A 180 24.87 14.58 -10.97
CA GLY A 180 25.86 14.96 -11.98
C GLY A 180 26.37 13.80 -12.84
N TYR A 181 27.54 14.00 -13.44
CA TYR A 181 28.06 13.12 -14.49
C TYR A 181 28.53 11.76 -13.93
N PRO A 182 28.07 10.60 -14.47
CA PRO A 182 28.24 9.30 -13.83
C PRO A 182 29.61 8.65 -14.03
N TYR A 183 30.46 9.17 -14.92
CA TYR A 183 31.73 8.54 -15.28
C TYR A 183 32.95 9.19 -14.60
N ILE A 184 33.91 8.33 -14.24
CA ILE A 184 35.31 8.70 -14.03
C ILE A 184 36.04 8.69 -15.38
N GLU A 185 35.78 7.66 -16.19
CA GLU A 185 36.31 7.51 -17.55
C GLU A 185 35.14 7.22 -18.49
N GLU A 186 34.99 8.01 -19.55
CA GLU A 186 33.86 7.86 -20.47
C GLU A 186 33.96 6.55 -21.27
N PRO A 187 32.84 5.81 -21.44
CA PRO A 187 32.79 4.69 -22.36
C PRO A 187 32.96 5.15 -23.80
N ARG A 188 33.47 4.26 -24.66
CA ARG A 188 33.49 4.46 -26.11
C ARG A 188 32.68 3.37 -26.78
N VAL A 189 31.58 3.77 -27.38
CA VAL A 189 30.58 2.90 -28.04
C VAL A 189 30.79 2.80 -29.56
N ALA A 190 31.95 3.25 -30.03
CA ALA A 190 32.46 3.10 -31.39
C ALA A 190 33.98 2.96 -31.35
N ALA A 191 34.57 2.41 -32.40
CA ALA A 191 36.00 2.12 -32.43
C ALA A 191 36.91 3.35 -32.18
N PRO A 192 38.06 3.17 -31.48
CA PRO A 192 38.35 2.07 -30.57
C PRO A 192 37.43 2.06 -29.34
N TYR A 193 36.79 0.93 -29.10
CA TYR A 193 35.87 0.71 -27.99
C TYR A 193 36.60 0.75 -26.64
N SER A 194 35.91 1.22 -25.61
CA SER A 194 36.39 1.26 -24.23
C SER A 194 35.20 1.07 -23.30
N PRO A 195 35.28 0.23 -22.25
CA PRO A 195 34.19 0.12 -21.29
C PRO A 195 34.01 1.44 -20.53
N GLY A 196 35.05 2.26 -20.36
CA GLY A 196 35.03 3.37 -19.41
C GLY A 196 34.94 2.88 -17.96
N LYS A 197 34.58 3.78 -17.04
CA LYS A 197 34.46 3.51 -15.62
C LYS A 197 33.45 4.45 -14.97
N LEU A 198 32.45 3.88 -14.31
CA LEU A 198 31.48 4.62 -13.51
C LEU A 198 32.07 5.08 -12.17
N LYS A 199 31.50 6.15 -11.62
CA LYS A 199 31.76 6.61 -10.25
C LYS A 199 31.18 5.60 -9.25
N PRO A 200 31.93 5.21 -8.19
CA PRO A 200 31.44 4.30 -7.16
C PRO A 200 30.12 4.76 -6.52
N GLU A 201 29.93 6.06 -6.34
CA GLU A 201 28.73 6.62 -5.71
C GLU A 201 27.49 6.41 -6.59
N TYR A 202 27.63 6.50 -7.92
CA TYR A 202 26.56 6.21 -8.87
C TYR A 202 26.16 4.73 -8.85
N ILE A 203 27.15 3.82 -8.77
CA ILE A 203 26.88 2.38 -8.65
C ILE A 203 26.18 2.10 -7.32
N GLN A 204 26.69 2.65 -6.22
CA GLN A 204 26.14 2.43 -4.89
C GLN A 204 24.68 2.90 -4.79
N ASP A 205 24.32 4.00 -5.43
CA ASP A 205 22.96 4.49 -5.47
C ASP A 205 21.98 3.54 -6.18
N GLY A 206 22.41 2.92 -7.28
CA GLY A 206 21.63 1.86 -7.91
C GLY A 206 21.42 0.66 -7.00
N ILE A 207 22.45 0.28 -6.24
CA ILE A 207 22.36 -0.84 -5.30
C ILE A 207 21.54 -0.46 -4.05
N ASN A 208 21.59 0.78 -3.59
CA ASN A 208 20.72 1.28 -2.52
C ASN A 208 19.25 1.23 -2.94
N ALA A 209 18.94 1.66 -4.17
CA ALA A 209 17.61 1.51 -4.75
C ALA A 209 17.17 0.04 -4.78
N LEU A 210 18.02 -0.87 -5.30
CA LEU A 210 17.74 -2.31 -5.29
C LEU A 210 17.45 -2.82 -3.88
N ASN A 211 18.25 -2.44 -2.89
CA ASN A 211 18.02 -2.80 -1.50
C ASN A 211 16.70 -2.27 -0.96
N PHE A 212 16.28 -1.05 -1.31
CA PHE A 212 14.96 -0.55 -0.93
C PHE A 212 13.81 -1.38 -1.52
N PHE A 213 13.87 -1.73 -2.81
CA PHE A 213 12.87 -2.60 -3.44
C PHE A 213 12.86 -4.02 -2.85
N ARG A 214 14.04 -4.56 -2.49
CA ARG A 214 14.17 -5.84 -1.78
C ARG A 214 13.57 -5.80 -0.38
N TYR A 215 13.79 -4.71 0.34
CA TYR A 215 13.18 -4.47 1.64
C TYR A 215 11.64 -4.44 1.55
N LEU A 216 11.09 -3.73 0.56
CA LEU A 216 9.64 -3.72 0.30
C LEU A 216 9.10 -5.11 -0.03
N ALA A 217 9.85 -5.91 -0.81
CA ALA A 217 9.47 -7.27 -1.19
C ALA A 217 9.58 -8.31 -0.05
N GLY A 218 10.13 -7.91 1.11
CA GLY A 218 10.28 -8.82 2.25
C GLY A 218 11.48 -9.75 2.18
N VAL A 219 12.45 -9.46 1.31
CA VAL A 219 13.69 -10.24 1.17
C VAL A 219 14.86 -9.46 1.75
N SER A 220 16.01 -10.13 1.93
CA SER A 220 17.21 -9.51 2.48
C SER A 220 17.70 -8.38 1.57
N ASP A 221 17.89 -7.20 2.14
CA ASP A 221 18.31 -5.96 1.48
C ASP A 221 19.77 -5.61 1.81
N ASP A 222 20.61 -6.64 1.88
CA ASP A 222 22.04 -6.59 2.20
C ASP A 222 22.93 -6.74 0.95
N ILE A 223 22.42 -6.40 -0.23
CA ILE A 223 23.20 -6.49 -1.47
C ILE A 223 24.39 -5.54 -1.38
N VAL A 224 25.58 -6.07 -1.65
CA VAL A 224 26.81 -5.29 -1.73
C VAL A 224 27.25 -5.12 -3.19
N VAL A 225 27.91 -3.99 -3.47
CA VAL A 225 28.53 -3.74 -4.78
C VAL A 225 29.67 -4.73 -5.00
N ASP A 226 29.70 -5.36 -6.16
CA ASP A 226 30.83 -6.15 -6.66
C ASP A 226 31.44 -5.47 -7.89
N GLU A 227 32.74 -5.20 -7.81
CA GLU A 227 33.48 -4.47 -8.85
C GLU A 227 33.61 -5.30 -10.13
N ASN A 228 33.72 -6.63 -10.05
CA ASN A 228 33.82 -7.50 -11.23
C ASN A 228 32.48 -7.56 -11.96
N LEU A 229 31.38 -7.67 -11.22
CA LEU A 229 30.04 -7.57 -11.78
C LEU A 229 29.81 -6.21 -12.45
N SER A 230 30.26 -5.12 -11.83
CA SER A 230 30.15 -3.77 -12.40
C SER A 230 30.99 -3.61 -13.66
N GLN A 231 32.22 -4.13 -13.67
CA GLN A 231 33.06 -4.13 -14.87
C GLN A 231 32.42 -4.94 -16.01
N LYS A 232 31.90 -6.14 -15.71
CA LYS A 232 31.17 -6.97 -16.68
C LYS A 232 29.94 -6.23 -17.24
N ALA A 233 29.15 -5.61 -16.38
CA ALA A 233 28.00 -4.81 -16.77
C ALA A 233 28.39 -3.65 -17.69
N GLN A 234 29.53 -3.00 -17.41
CA GLN A 234 30.01 -1.88 -18.19
C GLN A 234 30.38 -2.28 -19.64
N TYR A 235 31.02 -3.44 -19.84
CA TYR A 235 31.25 -3.97 -21.19
C TYR A 235 29.93 -4.25 -21.92
N GLY A 236 28.96 -4.86 -21.24
CA GLY A 236 27.66 -5.16 -21.85
C GLY A 236 26.86 -3.91 -22.19
N ALA A 237 26.92 -2.87 -21.35
CA ALA A 237 26.30 -1.59 -21.62
C ALA A 237 26.87 -0.96 -22.91
N VAL A 238 28.19 -0.99 -23.08
CA VAL A 238 28.84 -0.52 -24.32
C VAL A 238 28.40 -1.32 -25.54
N LEU A 239 28.30 -2.65 -25.42
CA LEU A 239 27.89 -3.51 -26.55
C LEU A 239 26.44 -3.26 -26.98
N ASN A 240 25.50 -3.15 -26.04
CA ASN A 240 24.11 -2.81 -26.36
C ASN A 240 24.00 -1.40 -26.92
N THR A 241 24.74 -0.44 -26.36
CA THR A 241 24.75 0.94 -26.87
C THR A 241 25.31 1.03 -28.28
N ALA A 242 26.35 0.26 -28.60
CA ALA A 242 26.93 0.20 -29.93
C ALA A 242 25.95 -0.39 -30.97
N ASN A 243 25.15 -1.37 -30.57
CA ASN A 243 24.12 -1.99 -31.41
C ASN A 243 22.79 -1.23 -31.44
N ASP A 244 22.57 -0.29 -30.51
CA ASP A 244 21.31 0.47 -30.36
C ASP A 244 20.09 -0.41 -30.05
N GLU A 245 20.27 -1.47 -29.25
CA GLU A 245 19.22 -2.43 -28.95
C GLU A 245 19.25 -2.93 -27.51
N VAL A 246 18.06 -3.20 -26.94
CA VAL A 246 17.93 -4.01 -25.73
C VAL A 246 17.97 -5.47 -26.14
N ASP A 247 19.17 -6.05 -26.15
CA ASP A 247 19.33 -7.47 -26.44
C ASP A 247 20.21 -8.14 -25.37
N HIS A 248 19.86 -9.37 -25.00
CA HIS A 248 20.71 -10.23 -24.18
C HIS A 248 21.79 -10.92 -25.03
N THR A 249 21.58 -11.05 -26.34
CA THR A 249 22.46 -11.72 -27.29
C THR A 249 22.82 -10.82 -28.49
N PRO A 250 23.27 -9.57 -28.27
CA PRO A 250 23.55 -8.64 -29.34
C PRO A 250 24.64 -9.18 -30.28
N PRO A 251 24.56 -8.91 -31.58
CA PRO A 251 25.59 -9.31 -32.52
C PRO A 251 26.89 -8.52 -32.30
N LYS A 252 28.00 -9.07 -32.80
CA LYS A 252 29.30 -8.38 -32.78
C LYS A 252 29.33 -7.27 -33.84
N PRO A 253 29.60 -6.00 -33.49
CA PRO A 253 29.89 -4.96 -34.48
C PRO A 253 31.12 -5.33 -35.33
N GLU A 254 31.10 -4.98 -36.62
CA GLU A 254 32.18 -5.36 -37.56
C GLU A 254 33.54 -4.79 -37.14
N ASP A 255 33.56 -3.60 -36.55
CA ASP A 255 34.73 -2.86 -36.11
C ASP A 255 35.13 -3.10 -34.64
N MET A 256 34.43 -4.00 -33.94
CA MET A 256 34.72 -4.36 -32.56
C MET A 256 35.68 -5.55 -32.48
N ASP A 257 36.70 -5.43 -31.63
CA ASP A 257 37.63 -6.51 -31.31
C ASP A 257 36.91 -7.68 -30.64
N GLU A 258 37.33 -8.91 -30.96
CA GLU A 258 36.69 -10.14 -30.47
C GLU A 258 36.73 -10.25 -28.94
N ASP A 259 37.82 -9.87 -28.28
CA ASP A 259 37.93 -9.93 -26.82
C ASP A 259 36.97 -8.95 -26.14
N PHE A 260 36.82 -7.75 -26.71
CA PHE A 260 35.85 -6.77 -26.21
C PHE A 260 34.42 -7.30 -26.37
N TYR A 261 34.11 -7.85 -27.54
CA TYR A 261 32.79 -8.42 -27.83
C TYR A 261 32.43 -9.55 -26.86
N GLN A 262 33.33 -10.50 -26.61
CA GLN A 262 33.05 -11.63 -25.71
C GLN A 262 32.74 -11.16 -24.29
N LYS A 263 33.47 -10.16 -23.78
CA LYS A 263 33.18 -9.54 -22.47
C LYS A 263 31.85 -8.80 -22.47
N GLY A 264 31.54 -8.08 -23.54
CA GLY A 264 30.25 -7.41 -23.71
C GLY A 264 29.09 -8.41 -23.73
N TYR A 265 29.23 -9.48 -24.51
CA TYR A 265 28.23 -10.53 -24.65
C TYR A 265 27.99 -11.26 -23.32
N GLU A 266 29.04 -11.55 -22.55
CA GLU A 266 28.90 -12.09 -21.19
C GLU A 266 28.11 -11.13 -20.29
N GLY A 267 28.38 -9.82 -20.40
CA GLY A 267 27.63 -8.79 -19.69
C GLY A 267 26.14 -8.78 -20.03
N THR A 268 25.78 -8.76 -21.31
CA THR A 268 24.38 -8.67 -21.76
C THR A 268 23.61 -9.95 -21.48
N SER A 269 24.24 -11.12 -21.67
CA SER A 269 23.58 -12.42 -21.50
C SER A 269 23.34 -12.82 -20.04
N THR A 270 23.95 -12.12 -19.08
CA THR A 270 23.86 -12.44 -17.64
C THR A 270 23.34 -11.30 -16.76
N SER A 271 22.98 -10.16 -17.34
CA SER A 271 22.48 -8.99 -16.59
C SER A 271 21.00 -8.77 -16.84
N ASN A 272 20.33 -8.14 -15.87
CA ASN A 272 19.10 -7.41 -16.16
C ASN A 272 19.46 -6.17 -17.00
N ILE A 273 18.65 -5.84 -18.00
CA ILE A 273 18.93 -4.73 -18.93
C ILE A 273 17.76 -3.77 -18.90
N ALA A 274 18.02 -2.50 -18.59
CA ALA A 274 17.06 -1.42 -18.71
C ALA A 274 17.49 -0.46 -19.81
N THR A 275 16.53 0.06 -20.58
CA THR A 275 16.79 1.24 -21.42
C THR A 275 16.96 2.46 -20.54
N ALA A 276 17.87 3.32 -20.95
CA ALA A 276 18.02 4.67 -20.44
C ALA A 276 18.01 5.60 -21.64
N GLY A 277 17.16 6.62 -21.63
CA GLY A 277 17.06 7.48 -22.80
C GLY A 277 16.13 8.66 -22.60
N PHE A 278 16.39 9.69 -23.38
CA PHE A 278 15.63 10.93 -23.35
C PHE A 278 15.60 11.56 -24.74
N CYS A 279 14.48 12.22 -25.06
CA CYS A 279 14.27 12.96 -26.30
C CYS A 279 13.81 14.37 -25.94
N ASP A 280 14.51 15.39 -26.44
CA ASP A 280 14.13 16.79 -26.25
C ASP A 280 14.19 17.61 -27.54
N THR A 281 13.34 18.64 -27.59
CA THR A 281 13.33 19.66 -28.62
C THR A 281 14.25 20.83 -28.21
N VAL A 282 15.54 20.70 -28.55
CA VAL A 282 16.63 21.71 -28.63
C VAL A 282 16.97 22.57 -27.37
N ASP A 283 18.28 22.68 -27.09
CA ASP A 283 18.97 23.58 -26.12
C ASP A 283 18.97 23.20 -24.62
N VAL A 284 19.45 22.00 -24.25
CA VAL A 284 19.78 21.67 -22.84
C VAL A 284 21.23 21.23 -22.65
N ASP A 285 21.82 21.63 -21.51
CA ASP A 285 23.17 21.24 -21.08
C ASP A 285 23.17 19.77 -20.60
N TYR A 286 23.69 18.88 -21.44
CA TYR A 286 23.72 17.42 -21.24
C TYR A 286 24.43 16.96 -19.95
N SER A 287 25.30 17.78 -19.37
CA SER A 287 25.95 17.45 -18.10
C SER A 287 24.99 17.46 -16.90
N THR A 288 23.87 18.19 -17.02
CA THR A 288 22.78 18.23 -16.03
C THR A 288 21.67 17.22 -16.35
N LEU A 289 21.45 16.92 -17.64
CA LEU A 289 20.41 15.99 -18.11
C LEU A 289 20.75 14.51 -17.93
N ALA A 290 22.05 14.17 -17.98
CA ALA A 290 22.49 12.80 -17.71
C ALA A 290 22.04 12.30 -16.33
N GLY A 291 21.72 13.19 -15.38
CA GLY A 291 21.23 12.84 -14.05
C GLY A 291 19.74 12.45 -13.97
N TYR A 292 18.87 13.00 -14.83
CA TYR A 292 17.41 12.82 -14.68
C TYR A 292 16.86 11.58 -15.39
N CYS A 293 17.38 11.20 -16.57
CA CYS A 293 16.90 10.04 -17.34
C CYS A 293 17.85 8.84 -17.34
N ASN A 294 19.01 8.98 -16.69
CA ASN A 294 19.94 7.88 -16.44
C ASN A 294 20.15 7.68 -14.93
N SER A 295 19.14 7.97 -14.11
CA SER A 295 19.24 7.69 -12.69
C SER A 295 19.25 6.17 -12.48
N PRO A 296 20.21 5.62 -11.71
CA PRO A 296 20.34 4.18 -11.57
C PRO A 296 19.12 3.55 -10.88
N ILE A 297 18.35 4.33 -10.09
CA ILE A 297 17.06 3.90 -9.54
C ILE A 297 16.03 3.62 -10.62
N MET A 298 15.96 4.39 -11.70
CA MET A 298 14.98 4.17 -12.77
C MET A 298 15.17 2.81 -13.43
N ALA A 299 16.43 2.39 -13.64
CA ALA A 299 16.72 1.06 -14.17
C ALA A 299 16.22 -0.05 -13.24
N ILE A 300 16.45 0.09 -11.93
CA ILE A 300 15.93 -0.85 -10.94
C ILE A 300 14.41 -0.85 -10.96
N GLU A 301 13.76 0.31 -10.96
CA GLU A 301 12.31 0.44 -11.01
C GLU A 301 11.69 -0.17 -12.24
N MET A 302 12.28 0.05 -13.42
CA MET A 302 11.81 -0.56 -14.65
C MET A 302 11.91 -2.08 -14.59
N CYS A 303 13.04 -2.62 -14.10
CA CYS A 303 13.22 -4.05 -13.91
C CYS A 303 12.29 -4.64 -12.83
N ILE A 304 11.95 -3.88 -11.77
CA ILE A 304 10.99 -4.31 -10.76
C ILE A 304 9.56 -4.18 -11.29
N ALA A 305 9.21 -3.14 -12.04
CA ALA A 305 7.89 -2.95 -12.64
C ALA A 305 7.61 -4.04 -13.67
N ASP A 306 8.56 -4.31 -14.57
CA ASP A 306 8.59 -5.43 -15.53
C ASP A 306 7.26 -5.63 -16.29
N ASN A 307 6.59 -4.52 -16.57
CA ASN A 307 5.20 -4.45 -17.02
C ASN A 307 5.04 -4.13 -18.52
N ASP A 308 6.15 -3.98 -19.23
CA ASP A 308 6.18 -3.83 -20.68
C ASP A 308 5.98 -5.17 -21.40
N THR A 309 5.72 -5.13 -22.71
CA THR A 309 5.59 -6.35 -23.53
C THR A 309 6.96 -6.80 -24.03
N PRO A 310 7.33 -8.09 -23.90
CA PRO A 310 6.54 -9.22 -23.41
C PRO A 310 6.68 -9.52 -21.90
N ASN A 311 7.40 -8.69 -21.17
CA ASN A 311 7.84 -8.91 -19.78
C ASN A 311 6.70 -9.06 -18.77
N HIS A 312 5.57 -8.39 -18.97
CA HIS A 312 4.41 -8.44 -18.07
C HIS A 312 3.84 -9.85 -17.84
N THR A 313 4.22 -10.82 -18.67
CA THR A 313 3.84 -12.25 -18.55
C THR A 313 4.93 -13.16 -17.99
N ARG A 314 6.15 -12.64 -17.78
CA ARG A 314 7.34 -13.40 -17.39
C ARG A 314 7.95 -12.93 -16.08
N LEU A 315 8.01 -11.61 -15.88
CA LEU A 315 8.63 -10.96 -14.74
C LEU A 315 10.06 -11.44 -14.46
N GLY A 316 10.84 -11.64 -15.52
CA GLY A 316 12.18 -12.20 -15.42
C GLY A 316 13.12 -11.28 -14.64
N HIS A 317 13.04 -9.98 -14.88
CA HIS A 317 13.89 -9.00 -14.22
C HIS A 317 13.53 -8.87 -12.74
N ARG A 318 12.22 -8.76 -12.43
CA ARG A 318 11.76 -8.72 -11.04
C ARG A 318 12.16 -9.97 -10.28
N ALA A 319 11.93 -11.15 -10.86
CA ALA A 319 12.27 -12.43 -10.23
C ALA A 319 13.79 -12.56 -9.99
N SER A 320 14.61 -12.05 -10.90
CA SER A 320 16.06 -11.99 -10.78
C SER A 320 16.50 -11.05 -9.65
N LEU A 321 16.04 -9.79 -9.67
CA LEU A 321 16.45 -8.77 -8.69
C LEU A 321 15.95 -9.04 -7.27
N LEU A 322 14.78 -9.65 -7.12
CA LEU A 322 14.17 -9.97 -5.83
C LEU A 322 14.48 -11.39 -5.36
N ASP A 323 15.41 -12.11 -6.01
CA ASP A 323 15.82 -13.44 -5.53
C ASP A 323 16.43 -13.33 -4.12
N PRO A 324 15.85 -13.98 -3.09
CA PRO A 324 16.38 -13.87 -1.73
C PRO A 324 17.81 -14.39 -1.58
N LYS A 325 18.31 -15.23 -2.52
CA LYS A 325 19.68 -15.76 -2.51
C LYS A 325 20.73 -14.75 -2.98
N ASN A 326 20.34 -13.66 -3.66
CA ASN A 326 21.27 -12.63 -4.10
C ASN A 326 21.98 -11.96 -2.92
N LYS A 327 23.30 -11.78 -3.03
CA LYS A 327 24.14 -11.07 -2.05
C LYS A 327 25.00 -9.97 -2.65
N LYS A 328 25.21 -10.01 -3.96
CA LYS A 328 26.01 -9.02 -4.67
C LYS A 328 25.33 -8.55 -5.93
N ALA A 329 25.67 -7.34 -6.34
CA ALA A 329 25.25 -6.79 -7.61
C ALA A 329 26.33 -5.86 -8.19
N GLY A 330 26.25 -5.62 -9.49
CA GLY A 330 27.02 -4.58 -10.16
C GLY A 330 26.10 -3.66 -10.94
N LEU A 331 26.68 -2.58 -11.46
CA LEU A 331 25.98 -1.69 -12.37
C LEU A 331 26.91 -1.23 -13.48
N GLY A 332 26.41 -1.23 -14.71
CA GLY A 332 27.07 -0.69 -15.88
C GLY A 332 26.14 0.25 -16.62
N PHE A 333 26.68 1.30 -17.22
CA PHE A 333 25.90 2.26 -17.98
C PHE A 333 26.74 2.80 -19.13
N ALA A 334 26.17 2.85 -20.32
CA ALA A 334 26.74 3.52 -21.47
C ALA A 334 25.61 4.18 -22.24
N TYR A 335 25.93 5.28 -22.91
CA TYR A 335 25.00 5.98 -23.78
C TYR A 335 25.71 6.52 -25.01
N LYS A 336 24.93 6.78 -26.06
CA LYS A 336 25.35 7.54 -27.23
C LYS A 336 24.45 8.76 -27.38
N GLU A 337 25.07 9.89 -27.71
CA GLU A 337 24.35 11.08 -28.14
C GLU A 337 24.07 10.97 -29.63
N CYS A 338 22.80 11.11 -29.98
CA CYS A 338 22.40 11.25 -31.36
C CYS A 338 21.86 12.68 -31.52
N LYS A 339 22.47 13.44 -32.43
CA LYS A 339 22.13 14.86 -32.67
C LYS A 339 21.65 15.03 -34.09
N THR A 340 20.49 15.64 -34.25
CA THR A 340 19.97 16.10 -35.54
C THR A 340 19.82 17.63 -35.49
N GLU A 341 19.52 18.27 -36.62
CA GLU A 341 19.27 19.72 -36.66
C GLU A 341 18.04 20.13 -35.82
N GLU A 342 17.11 19.21 -35.55
CA GLU A 342 15.79 19.49 -34.95
C GLU A 342 15.59 18.84 -33.56
N VAL A 343 16.29 17.73 -33.29
CA VAL A 343 16.11 16.92 -32.07
C VAL A 343 17.45 16.38 -31.62
N ASN A 344 17.67 16.41 -30.31
CA ASN A 344 18.74 15.67 -29.67
C ASN A 344 18.14 14.56 -28.81
N TRP A 345 18.72 13.38 -28.92
CA TRP A 345 18.28 12.19 -28.21
C TRP A 345 19.48 11.44 -27.65
N ILE A 346 19.30 10.89 -26.45
CA ILE A 346 20.26 9.99 -25.82
C ILE A 346 19.65 8.61 -25.83
N HIS A 347 20.39 7.65 -26.36
CA HIS A 347 20.11 6.23 -26.25
C HIS A 347 21.21 5.57 -25.43
N GLY A 348 20.83 4.94 -24.33
CA GLY A 348 21.73 4.25 -23.44
C GLY A 348 21.07 3.03 -22.80
N TYR A 349 21.90 2.25 -22.14
CA TYR A 349 21.50 0.99 -21.52
C TYR A 349 22.19 0.85 -20.18
N ILE A 350 21.40 0.51 -19.16
CA ILE A 350 21.88 0.20 -17.82
C ILE A 350 21.79 -1.30 -17.61
N LEU A 351 22.90 -1.92 -17.23
CA LEU A 351 22.98 -3.34 -16.92
C LEU A 351 23.12 -3.54 -15.42
N VAL A 352 22.33 -4.45 -14.87
CA VAL A 352 22.31 -4.79 -13.43
C VAL A 352 22.44 -6.31 -13.25
N PRO A 353 23.68 -6.84 -13.29
CA PRO A 353 23.93 -8.22 -12.89
C PRO A 353 23.81 -8.38 -11.37
N VAL A 354 23.31 -9.54 -10.97
CA VAL A 354 23.22 -9.98 -9.57
C VAL A 354 23.89 -11.34 -9.42
N GLU A 355 24.45 -11.60 -8.23
CA GLU A 355 25.07 -12.88 -7.89
C GLU A 355 24.45 -13.43 -6.61
N ALA A 356 23.97 -14.67 -6.71
CA ALA A 356 23.39 -15.42 -5.62
C ALA A 356 24.44 -16.22 -4.85
N ASP A 357 24.36 -16.17 -3.52
CA ASP A 357 25.04 -17.14 -2.66
C ASP A 357 24.26 -18.45 -2.70
N GLN A 358 24.85 -19.47 -3.33
CA GLN A 358 24.24 -20.79 -3.49
C GLN A 358 24.13 -21.57 -2.19
N HIS A 359 24.81 -21.13 -1.12
CA HIS A 359 24.74 -21.73 0.20
C HIS A 359 23.71 -21.04 1.11
N GLU A 360 23.12 -19.93 0.68
CA GLU A 360 22.08 -19.24 1.43
C GLU A 360 20.81 -20.09 1.44
N ASN A 361 20.36 -20.46 2.65
CA ASN A 361 19.07 -21.11 2.85
C ASN A 361 18.04 -20.04 3.20
N THR A 362 17.03 -19.92 2.36
CA THR A 362 15.99 -18.92 2.48
C THR A 362 14.73 -19.61 3.02
N ASN A 363 14.42 -19.41 4.29
CA ASN A 363 13.24 -20.01 4.94
C ASN A 363 11.89 -19.37 4.55
N ASN A 364 11.87 -18.51 3.52
CA ASN A 364 10.64 -17.86 3.07
C ASN A 364 9.97 -18.72 2.00
N ASP A 365 8.68 -18.99 2.18
CA ASP A 365 7.88 -19.76 1.21
C ASP A 365 7.57 -18.98 -0.08
N TYR A 366 7.58 -17.65 0.01
CA TYR A 366 7.16 -16.77 -1.06
C TYR A 366 7.98 -15.47 -1.09
N THR A 367 8.13 -14.92 -2.29
CA THR A 367 8.45 -13.49 -2.50
C THR A 367 7.25 -12.82 -3.15
N LEU A 368 6.72 -11.79 -2.50
CA LEU A 368 5.48 -11.12 -2.87
C LEU A 368 5.75 -9.74 -3.42
N TRP A 369 5.01 -9.35 -4.46
CA TRP A 369 4.98 -7.97 -4.95
C TRP A 369 3.56 -7.61 -5.40
N PRO A 370 2.87 -6.66 -4.77
CA PRO A 370 3.23 -6.01 -3.51
C PRO A 370 3.29 -7.00 -2.33
N ASN A 371 4.11 -6.70 -1.32
CA ASN A 371 4.26 -7.59 -0.16
C ASN A 371 3.12 -7.42 0.86
N LYS A 372 2.98 -8.41 1.75
CA LYS A 372 2.05 -8.36 2.89
C LYS A 372 2.42 -7.19 3.83
N GLY A 373 1.40 -6.58 4.45
CA GLY A 373 1.56 -5.43 5.34
C GLY A 373 1.54 -4.10 4.60
N TYR A 374 2.27 -3.11 5.11
CA TYR A 374 2.28 -1.78 4.50
C TYR A 374 3.11 -1.76 3.21
N PHE A 375 2.57 -1.09 2.18
CA PHE A 375 3.25 -0.96 0.90
C PHE A 375 3.04 0.44 0.30
N PRO A 376 4.09 1.14 -0.15
CA PRO A 376 3.98 2.50 -0.69
C PRO A 376 3.32 2.51 -2.07
N ILE A 377 2.29 3.35 -2.24
CA ILE A 377 1.59 3.50 -3.54
C ILE A 377 2.49 4.06 -4.63
N GLU A 378 3.53 4.81 -4.27
CA GLU A 378 4.48 5.38 -5.21
C GLU A 378 5.32 4.29 -5.93
N CYS A 379 5.42 3.09 -5.34
CA CYS A 379 6.19 1.97 -5.90
C CYS A 379 5.35 0.96 -6.69
N ILE A 380 4.04 1.18 -6.86
CA ILE A 380 3.17 0.29 -7.64
C ILE A 380 2.07 1.05 -8.38
N LYS A 381 2.13 0.99 -9.72
CA LYS A 381 1.13 1.57 -10.62
C LYS A 381 0.10 0.52 -11.02
N ASN A 382 -1.03 0.97 -11.55
CA ASN A 382 -2.15 0.10 -11.92
C ASN A 382 -1.85 -0.87 -13.07
N ASP A 383 -0.85 -0.56 -13.89
CA ASP A 383 -0.38 -1.38 -14.99
C ASP A 383 0.70 -2.40 -14.57
N ILE A 384 1.29 -2.23 -13.38
CA ILE A 384 2.29 -3.15 -12.81
C ILE A 384 1.60 -4.43 -12.32
N PRO A 385 1.99 -5.61 -12.81
CA PRO A 385 1.40 -6.86 -12.38
C PRO A 385 1.81 -7.21 -10.95
N TRP A 386 0.90 -7.86 -10.23
CA TRP A 386 1.17 -8.47 -8.94
C TRP A 386 1.83 -9.83 -9.17
N SER A 387 2.67 -10.25 -8.23
CA SER A 387 3.40 -11.50 -8.36
C SER A 387 3.63 -12.20 -7.03
N ILE A 388 3.57 -13.53 -7.08
CA ILE A 388 3.92 -14.44 -6.01
C ILE A 388 4.95 -15.41 -6.57
N ARG A 389 6.22 -15.20 -6.25
CA ARG A 389 7.29 -16.16 -6.57
C ARG A 389 7.32 -17.22 -5.49
N LEU A 390 7.07 -18.46 -5.86
CA LEU A 390 7.11 -19.60 -4.95
C LEU A 390 8.56 -19.97 -4.66
N ASN A 391 8.86 -20.33 -3.41
CA ASN A 391 10.06 -21.07 -3.09
C ASN A 391 9.80 -22.56 -3.36
N GLN A 392 10.33 -23.09 -4.46
CA GLN A 392 10.15 -24.49 -4.82
C GLN A 392 10.76 -25.50 -3.85
N GLU A 393 11.56 -25.07 -2.88
CA GLU A 393 12.01 -25.96 -1.81
C GLU A 393 10.89 -26.19 -0.79
N THR A 394 9.91 -25.28 -0.63
CA THR A 394 8.87 -25.40 0.40
C THR A 394 7.46 -25.51 -0.17
N VAL A 395 7.14 -24.80 -1.26
CA VAL A 395 5.80 -24.70 -1.83
C VAL A 395 5.83 -24.90 -3.36
N CYS A 396 4.85 -25.62 -3.86
CA CYS A 396 4.65 -25.88 -5.28
C CYS A 396 3.15 -25.93 -5.64
N TYR A 397 2.86 -26.30 -6.88
CA TYR A 397 1.53 -26.67 -7.36
C TYR A 397 1.67 -27.85 -8.33
N GLU A 398 0.66 -28.72 -8.41
CA GLU A 398 0.69 -29.87 -9.32
C GLU A 398 0.42 -29.46 -10.76
N LYS A 399 -0.64 -28.66 -10.96
CA LYS A 399 -1.01 -28.13 -12.27
C LYS A 399 -1.33 -26.66 -12.14
N ARG A 400 -0.93 -25.91 -13.16
CA ARG A 400 -1.24 -24.47 -13.27
C ARG A 400 -2.75 -24.22 -13.25
N SER A 401 -3.54 -25.18 -13.73
CA SER A 401 -5.01 -25.13 -13.73
C SER A 401 -5.66 -25.12 -12.35
N ASP A 402 -4.92 -25.54 -11.32
CA ASP A 402 -5.47 -25.71 -9.98
C ASP A 402 -5.39 -24.41 -9.18
N ILE A 403 -4.52 -23.48 -9.62
CA ILE A 403 -4.30 -22.19 -8.99
C ILE A 403 -5.53 -21.30 -9.20
N LYS A 404 -6.07 -20.79 -8.10
CA LYS A 404 -7.12 -19.77 -8.08
C LYS A 404 -6.74 -18.64 -7.15
N ILE A 405 -7.04 -17.42 -7.54
CA ILE A 405 -6.78 -16.23 -6.73
C ILE A 405 -8.06 -15.43 -6.58
N ASN A 406 -8.41 -15.04 -5.37
CA ASN A 406 -9.37 -13.98 -5.12
C ASN A 406 -8.62 -12.77 -4.58
N LEU A 407 -8.60 -11.68 -5.35
CA LEU A 407 -8.13 -10.38 -4.91
C LEU A 407 -9.35 -9.53 -4.52
N THR A 408 -9.43 -9.05 -3.29
CA THR A 408 -10.57 -8.26 -2.80
C THR A 408 -10.10 -6.92 -2.26
N ARG A 409 -10.66 -5.82 -2.77
CA ARG A 409 -10.49 -4.50 -2.16
C ARG A 409 -11.54 -4.30 -1.07
N LEU A 410 -11.11 -4.01 0.15
CA LEU A 410 -12.00 -3.97 1.31
C LEU A 410 -12.84 -2.69 1.41
N SER A 411 -12.42 -1.59 0.76
CA SER A 411 -13.14 -0.32 0.81
C SER A 411 -14.50 -0.37 0.10
N ASP A 412 -14.64 -1.20 -0.93
CA ASP A 412 -15.88 -1.37 -1.72
C ASP A 412 -16.32 -2.84 -1.88
N ASN A 413 -15.63 -3.78 -1.24
CA ASN A 413 -15.84 -5.23 -1.39
C ASN A 413 -15.77 -5.72 -2.85
N ARG A 414 -15.07 -5.01 -3.73
CA ARG A 414 -14.87 -5.46 -5.11
C ARG A 414 -13.87 -6.61 -5.12
N THR A 415 -14.25 -7.73 -5.75
CA THR A 415 -13.41 -8.93 -5.89
C THR A 415 -13.09 -9.22 -7.36
N TRP A 416 -11.82 -9.51 -7.64
CA TRP A 416 -11.33 -10.04 -8.89
C TRP A 416 -10.96 -11.52 -8.72
N PRO A 417 -11.75 -12.46 -9.27
CA PRO A 417 -11.41 -13.87 -9.30
C PRO A 417 -10.50 -14.17 -10.48
N PHE A 418 -9.35 -14.78 -10.24
CA PHE A 418 -8.44 -15.28 -11.26
C PHE A 418 -8.45 -16.80 -11.25
N ASP A 419 -8.66 -17.36 -12.42
CA ASP A 419 -8.62 -18.79 -12.67
C ASP A 419 -7.80 -19.01 -13.94
N TRP A 420 -7.02 -20.08 -13.95
CA TRP A 420 -6.23 -20.46 -15.12
C TRP A 420 -7.08 -20.64 -16.37
N LEU A 421 -8.37 -20.96 -16.26
CA LEU A 421 -9.28 -21.16 -17.38
C LEU A 421 -9.77 -19.86 -18.04
N ASP A 422 -9.48 -18.69 -17.47
CA ASP A 422 -9.85 -17.39 -18.04
C ASP A 422 -9.25 -17.24 -19.47
N PRO A 423 -10.02 -16.78 -20.48
CA PRO A 423 -9.48 -16.52 -21.81
C PRO A 423 -8.46 -15.38 -21.85
N GLN A 424 -8.44 -14.46 -20.87
CA GLN A 424 -7.54 -13.30 -20.83
C GLN A 424 -6.24 -13.59 -20.08
N ARG A 425 -5.48 -14.61 -20.47
CA ARG A 425 -4.27 -15.06 -19.73
C ARG A 425 -3.04 -14.17 -19.86
N SER A 426 -3.02 -13.32 -20.89
CA SER A 426 -1.90 -12.45 -21.23
C SER A 426 -2.39 -11.14 -21.84
N SER A 427 -3.29 -10.45 -21.14
CA SER A 427 -3.81 -9.16 -21.60
C SER A 427 -2.84 -8.03 -21.22
N GLU A 428 -2.39 -7.25 -22.20
CA GLU A 428 -1.63 -6.02 -21.98
C GLU A 428 -2.49 -4.97 -21.27
N ASN A 429 -3.79 -4.95 -21.53
CA ASN A 429 -4.74 -3.95 -21.03
C ASN A 429 -5.95 -4.65 -20.41
N GLY A 430 -5.93 -4.80 -19.09
CA GLY A 430 -7.01 -5.43 -18.33
C GLY A 430 -6.54 -6.61 -17.49
N LYS A 431 -7.54 -7.40 -17.08
CA LYS A 431 -7.38 -8.46 -16.09
C LYS A 431 -6.69 -9.65 -16.72
N TYR A 432 -5.67 -10.18 -16.07
CA TYR A 432 -5.05 -11.43 -16.51
C TYR A 432 -4.40 -12.22 -15.38
N MET A 433 -4.13 -13.50 -15.65
CA MET A 433 -3.29 -14.37 -14.84
C MET A 433 -2.46 -15.30 -15.72
N THR A 434 -1.19 -15.46 -15.38
CA THR A 434 -0.27 -16.41 -16.00
C THR A 434 0.72 -16.96 -14.97
N THR A 435 1.54 -17.92 -15.38
CA THR A 435 2.70 -18.38 -14.62
C THR A 435 3.92 -18.47 -15.52
N TRP A 436 5.04 -18.02 -15.00
CA TRP A 436 6.34 -18.16 -15.64
C TRP A 436 7.34 -18.67 -14.62
N MET A 437 8.02 -19.76 -14.95
CA MET A 437 8.87 -20.50 -14.01
C MET A 437 8.11 -20.80 -12.71
N GLN A 438 8.51 -20.20 -11.59
CA GLN A 438 7.94 -20.40 -10.26
C GLN A 438 7.06 -19.22 -9.81
N THR A 439 6.75 -18.29 -10.71
CA THR A 439 6.06 -17.04 -10.39
C THR A 439 4.62 -17.12 -10.89
N ILE A 440 3.68 -16.91 -9.96
CA ILE A 440 2.27 -16.65 -10.26
C ILE A 440 2.13 -15.16 -10.50
N ILE A 441 1.59 -14.77 -11.65
CA ILE A 441 1.53 -13.38 -12.12
C ILE A 441 0.07 -13.05 -12.40
N PHE A 442 -0.43 -11.95 -11.85
CA PHE A 442 -1.82 -11.55 -12.03
C PHE A 442 -1.97 -10.03 -11.95
N ARG A 443 -2.97 -9.49 -12.63
CA ARG A 443 -3.28 -8.06 -12.58
C ARG A 443 -4.80 -7.84 -12.65
N PRO A 444 -5.41 -7.08 -11.72
CA PRO A 444 -6.83 -6.71 -11.83
C PRO A 444 -7.08 -5.70 -12.95
N ASP A 445 -8.32 -5.60 -13.41
CA ASP A 445 -8.79 -4.52 -14.30
C ASP A 445 -9.59 -3.45 -13.56
N GLY A 446 -9.74 -2.28 -14.18
CA GLY A 446 -10.58 -1.21 -13.66
C GLY A 446 -10.11 -0.66 -12.30
N ILE A 447 -8.81 -0.75 -12.03
CA ILE A 447 -8.11 0.05 -11.03
C ILE A 447 -7.45 1.20 -11.78
N GLU A 448 -7.86 2.43 -11.49
CA GLU A 448 -7.22 3.63 -12.07
C GLU A 448 -5.91 3.94 -11.35
N GLN A 449 -5.94 3.85 -10.01
CA GLN A 449 -4.78 4.02 -9.13
C GLN A 449 -5.04 3.34 -7.79
N TYR A 450 -3.97 3.06 -7.05
CA TYR A 450 -4.04 2.70 -5.63
C TYR A 450 -4.03 3.97 -4.78
N ASN A 451 -4.82 4.00 -3.71
CA ASN A 451 -4.97 5.17 -2.85
C ASN A 451 -4.41 4.91 -1.46
N ASP A 452 -4.06 6.00 -0.77
CA ASP A 452 -3.69 5.94 0.64
C ASP A 452 -4.82 5.29 1.48
N ASN A 453 -4.45 4.32 2.32
CA ASN A 453 -5.34 3.48 3.12
C ASN A 453 -6.20 2.47 2.33
N ASP A 454 -5.95 2.25 1.03
CA ASP A 454 -6.53 1.10 0.35
C ASP A 454 -6.02 -0.20 0.99
N ILE A 455 -6.94 -1.12 1.26
CA ILE A 455 -6.60 -2.46 1.77
C ILE A 455 -7.09 -3.50 0.78
N PHE A 456 -6.16 -4.36 0.38
CA PHE A 456 -6.44 -5.51 -0.47
C PHE A 456 -6.15 -6.80 0.27
N GLU A 457 -7.05 -7.76 0.13
CA GLU A 457 -6.85 -9.14 0.58
C GLU A 457 -6.62 -10.04 -0.63
N VAL A 458 -5.61 -10.89 -0.54
CA VAL A 458 -5.28 -11.91 -1.53
C VAL A 458 -5.49 -13.28 -0.91
N HIS A 459 -6.28 -14.11 -1.56
CA HIS A 459 -6.45 -15.52 -1.20
C HIS A 459 -6.10 -16.40 -2.40
N VAL A 460 -5.07 -17.22 -2.26
CA VAL A 460 -4.61 -18.18 -3.27
C VAL A 460 -4.87 -19.60 -2.79
N THR A 461 -5.51 -20.41 -3.63
CA THR A 461 -5.73 -21.84 -3.42
C THR A 461 -5.15 -22.67 -4.57
N GLY A 462 -5.08 -23.99 -4.38
CA GLY A 462 -4.45 -24.91 -5.33
C GLY A 462 -2.94 -25.03 -5.18
N LEU A 463 -2.39 -24.60 -4.03
CA LEU A 463 -0.99 -24.75 -3.67
C LEU A 463 -0.76 -26.02 -2.84
N ARG A 464 0.49 -26.49 -2.84
CA ARG A 464 0.93 -27.68 -2.12
C ARG A 464 2.22 -27.35 -1.38
N ALA A 465 2.34 -27.75 -0.11
CA ALA A 465 3.58 -27.63 0.66
C ALA A 465 4.27 -28.99 0.76
N TYR A 466 5.61 -29.02 0.73
CA TYR A 466 6.38 -30.24 0.95
C TYR A 466 6.33 -30.66 2.42
N ASN A 467 6.25 -31.97 2.69
CA ASN A 467 6.32 -32.49 4.05
C ASN A 467 7.68 -32.21 4.71
N VAL A 468 8.75 -32.20 3.90
CA VAL A 468 10.10 -31.79 4.28
C VAL A 468 10.61 -30.78 3.26
N PRO A 469 10.94 -29.53 3.66
CA PRO A 469 11.55 -28.55 2.77
C PRO A 469 12.78 -29.08 2.04
N GLY A 470 12.84 -28.88 0.73
CA GLY A 470 13.92 -29.28 -0.16
C GLY A 470 13.87 -30.75 -0.60
N ASP A 471 12.88 -31.54 -0.15
CA ASP A 471 12.73 -32.95 -0.48
C ASP A 471 11.42 -33.23 -1.24
N PRO A 472 11.47 -33.31 -2.58
CA PRO A 472 10.30 -33.64 -3.40
C PRO A 472 9.73 -35.05 -3.18
N GLU A 473 10.53 -35.98 -2.65
CA GLU A 473 10.09 -37.36 -2.38
C GLU A 473 9.33 -37.47 -1.05
N SER A 474 9.42 -36.45 -0.19
CA SER A 474 8.70 -36.40 1.08
C SER A 474 7.17 -36.38 0.91
N GLY A 475 6.68 -36.10 -0.30
CA GLY A 475 5.27 -35.88 -0.61
C GLY A 475 4.83 -34.47 -0.24
N THR A 476 3.55 -34.16 -0.51
CA THR A 476 2.99 -32.83 -0.29
C THR A 476 1.64 -32.87 0.42
N TYR A 477 1.21 -31.74 0.99
CA TYR A 477 -0.13 -31.53 1.55
C TYR A 477 -0.73 -30.20 1.04
N ASP A 478 -2.06 -30.09 1.10
CA ASP A 478 -2.76 -28.91 0.59
C ASP A 478 -2.43 -27.70 1.46
N THR A 479 -2.12 -26.59 0.80
CA THR A 479 -1.88 -25.32 1.47
C THR A 479 -2.56 -24.20 0.69
N GLU A 480 -2.74 -23.07 1.37
CA GLU A 480 -3.27 -21.84 0.80
C GLU A 480 -2.43 -20.66 1.29
N LEU A 481 -2.41 -19.59 0.49
CA LEU A 481 -1.78 -18.34 0.87
C LEU A 481 -2.86 -17.28 1.03
N LYS A 482 -2.93 -16.68 2.22
CA LYS A 482 -3.78 -15.53 2.53
C LYS A 482 -2.93 -14.40 3.07
N TYR A 483 -3.01 -13.22 2.46
CA TYR A 483 -2.31 -12.04 2.97
C TYR A 483 -3.06 -10.75 2.64
N ARG A 484 -2.74 -9.69 3.37
CA ARG A 484 -3.28 -8.36 3.18
C ARG A 484 -2.19 -7.37 2.84
N ILE A 485 -2.52 -6.43 1.98
CA ILE A 485 -1.68 -5.28 1.62
C ILE A 485 -2.41 -4.02 2.08
N HIS A 486 -1.69 -3.16 2.78
CA HIS A 486 -2.15 -1.90 3.31
C HIS A 486 -1.40 -0.80 2.58
N PHE A 487 -2.03 -0.28 1.52
CA PHE A 487 -1.44 0.79 0.76
C PHE A 487 -1.39 2.07 1.58
N PHE A 488 -0.26 2.77 1.49
CA PHE A 488 -0.09 4.07 2.10
C PHE A 488 0.79 4.96 1.23
N SER A 489 0.68 6.28 1.39
CA SER A 489 1.53 7.23 0.67
C SER A 489 2.79 7.56 1.47
N ILE A 490 3.92 7.63 0.76
CA ILE A 490 5.15 8.28 1.22
C ILE A 490 5.41 9.49 0.33
N PRO A 491 4.94 10.69 0.71
CA PRO A 491 5.10 11.90 -0.10
C PRO A 491 6.56 12.21 -0.48
N GLU A 492 7.51 11.81 0.34
CA GLU A 492 8.96 11.97 0.10
C GLU A 492 9.46 11.19 -1.12
N ILE A 493 8.83 10.04 -1.45
CA ILE A 493 9.11 9.31 -2.69
C ILE A 493 8.54 10.11 -3.87
N ALA A 494 7.29 10.56 -3.78
CA ALA A 494 6.66 11.34 -4.82
C ALA A 494 7.39 12.68 -5.10
N GLU A 495 7.97 13.31 -4.07
CA GLU A 495 8.78 14.52 -4.19
C GLU A 495 10.15 14.26 -4.83
N TYR A 496 10.75 13.10 -4.59
CA TYR A 496 12.02 12.72 -5.22
C TYR A 496 11.93 12.65 -6.75
N TYR A 497 10.76 12.28 -7.30
CA TYR A 497 10.52 12.21 -8.75
C TYR A 497 10.06 13.54 -9.39
N ARG A 498 9.92 14.62 -8.62
CA ARG A 498 9.59 15.95 -9.14
C ARG A 498 10.85 16.78 -9.36
#